data_AF-A0A964AVV0-F1
#
_entry.id   AF-A0A964AVV0-F1
#
_cell.length_a   1.000
_cell.length_b   1.000
_cell.length_c   1.000
_cell.angle_alpha   90.00
_cell.angle_beta   90.00
_cell.angle_gamma   90.00
#
_symmetry.space_group_name_H-M   'P 1'
#
loop_
_entity.id
_entity.type
_entity.pdbx_description
1 polymer ?
#
loop_
_entity_poly.entity_id
_entity_poly.type
_entity_poly.pdbx_seq_one_letter_code
_entity_poly.pdbx_strand_id
1 'polypeptide(L)'
;MSDLDDLDYRPGLWRRYAPALLLAALAVGLGAWAWPYWTAYRAHPERWSDAVAAGVDLNHVVLFPDERVDYPYADSPLTRQLALEEELLGVDLDEVRVLADHIAEETAWWMLLTTGTSDVREAELALWRVGRHKEPYEHVARLLREAHIIYGEEELFARGFDPDANRGNFAHLDCDLLSHVFLHVGWRLDLDTREMNSPRHAYLSYGSPEGFVADPVYAEPTEFRSTFQRGDVIDRRGQELGDLFWITRTFHQKYAFSVQATAALTEAAGFYTEKTDRDLEDLILASVGVGVLEGIERGDYDAALRAPLVERLIAQAQGSRDPHLVDNVLWLMVREGRARLDEDPAAALAFADQAVALRGAKDAVMITATPVELDLRLEALHRLDDDDALEAQLARLDEVYTGLRSWRGLALPWDDVQARMLWVRARRAPRSLRTHNDLIVPLLNYLDNRAPRDEAWLAEVFELAAASISGTSAAQARAYRDQAAQLGG
;
A
#
# COMPACT_ATOMS: atom_id res chain seq x y z
N MET A 1 -19.75 31.08 -79.13
CA MET A 1 -18.35 30.83 -78.72
C MET A 1 -17.52 32.07 -79.05
N SER A 2 -17.62 33.15 -78.25
CA SER A 2 -16.72 34.33 -78.33
C SER A 2 -17.08 35.44 -77.31
N ASP A 3 -17.30 35.13 -76.02
CA ASP A 3 -17.63 36.16 -75.00
C ASP A 3 -16.61 36.18 -73.85
N LEU A 4 -15.30 36.21 -74.15
CA LEU A 4 -14.25 36.41 -73.14
C LEU A 4 -13.16 37.44 -73.52
N ASP A 5 -13.28 38.12 -74.67
CA ASP A 5 -12.24 39.03 -75.17
C ASP A 5 -12.35 40.49 -74.68
N ASP A 6 -13.29 40.82 -73.78
CA ASP A 6 -13.57 42.23 -73.39
C ASP A 6 -13.39 42.50 -71.88
N LEU A 7 -12.48 41.77 -71.21
CA LEU A 7 -11.96 42.20 -69.91
C LEU A 7 -10.78 43.15 -70.12
N ASP A 8 -11.15 44.39 -70.43
CA ASP A 8 -10.28 45.56 -70.50
C ASP A 8 -9.48 45.67 -69.18
N TYR A 9 -8.22 45.22 -69.22
CA TYR A 9 -7.32 45.09 -68.07
C TYR A 9 -6.89 46.49 -67.60
N ARG A 10 -7.76 47.21 -66.88
CA ARG A 10 -7.56 48.60 -66.40
C ARG A 10 -6.36 48.76 -65.46
N PRO A 11 -5.13 49.08 -65.92
CA PRO A 11 -3.85 48.90 -65.19
C PRO A 11 -3.70 49.64 -63.83
N GLY A 12 -4.73 50.38 -63.39
CA GLY A 12 -4.73 51.21 -62.19
C GLY A 12 -5.39 50.62 -60.94
N LEU A 13 -6.28 49.63 -61.00
CA LEU A 13 -6.92 49.12 -59.77
C LEU A 13 -5.89 48.42 -58.86
N TRP A 14 -4.90 47.73 -59.42
CA TRP A 14 -3.92 46.93 -58.69
C TRP A 14 -2.96 47.86 -57.95
N ARG A 15 -2.61 49.01 -58.53
CA ARG A 15 -1.88 50.07 -57.82
C ARG A 15 -2.68 50.69 -56.68
N ARG A 16 -4.02 50.71 -56.77
CA ARG A 16 -4.90 51.27 -55.75
C ARG A 16 -5.12 50.33 -54.57
N TYR A 17 -5.19 49.02 -54.83
CA TYR A 17 -5.46 48.00 -53.81
C TYR A 17 -4.22 47.23 -53.32
N ALA A 18 -3.09 47.25 -54.06
CA ALA A 18 -1.87 46.55 -53.65
C ALA A 18 -1.35 46.97 -52.26
N PRO A 19 -1.34 48.25 -51.87
CA PRO A 19 -0.91 48.62 -50.51
C PRO A 19 -1.84 48.07 -49.44
N ALA A 20 -3.15 48.06 -49.69
CA ALA A 20 -4.14 47.52 -48.76
C ALA A 20 -4.06 46.00 -48.65
N LEU A 21 -3.85 45.30 -49.77
CA LEU A 21 -3.63 43.85 -49.80
C LEU A 21 -2.31 43.46 -49.13
N LEU A 22 -1.24 44.25 -49.31
CA LEU A 22 0.04 44.04 -48.64
C LEU A 22 -0.09 44.25 -47.12
N LEU A 23 -0.78 45.31 -46.69
CA LEU A 23 -1.05 45.56 -45.27
C LEU A 23 -1.94 44.47 -44.66
N ALA A 24 -2.96 43.99 -45.37
CA ALA A 24 -3.79 42.89 -44.92
C ALA A 24 -2.98 41.58 -44.82
N ALA A 25 -2.13 41.28 -45.80
CA ALA A 25 -1.24 40.12 -45.77
C ALA A 25 -0.22 40.21 -44.62
N LEU A 26 0.33 41.40 -44.35
CA LEU A 26 1.23 41.63 -43.22
C LEU A 26 0.50 41.51 -41.88
N ALA A 27 -0.72 42.04 -41.76
CA ALA A 27 -1.52 41.94 -40.54
C ALA A 27 -1.95 40.49 -40.26
N VAL A 28 -2.35 39.73 -41.29
CA VAL A 28 -2.64 38.29 -41.17
C VAL A 28 -1.36 37.51 -40.85
N GLY A 29 -0.24 37.82 -41.50
CA GLY A 29 1.06 37.18 -41.22
C GLY A 29 1.56 37.43 -39.80
N LEU A 30 1.51 38.69 -39.34
CA LEU A 30 1.86 39.06 -37.97
C LEU A 30 0.88 38.48 -36.95
N GLY A 31 -0.43 38.47 -37.26
CA GLY A 31 -1.44 37.86 -36.41
C GLY A 31 -1.24 36.35 -36.27
N ALA A 32 -0.99 35.64 -37.38
CA ALA A 32 -0.73 34.21 -37.37
C ALA A 32 0.61 33.87 -36.67
N TRP A 33 1.63 34.70 -36.81
CA TRP A 33 2.91 34.54 -36.11
C TRP A 33 2.81 34.86 -34.61
N ALA A 34 2.03 35.87 -34.23
CA ALA A 34 1.85 36.28 -32.84
C ALA A 34 0.77 35.48 -32.10
N TRP A 35 -0.07 34.72 -32.81
CA TRP A 35 -1.17 33.97 -32.21
C TRP A 35 -0.70 32.89 -31.22
N PRO A 36 0.30 32.04 -31.54
CA PRO A 36 0.84 31.07 -30.59
C PRO A 36 1.45 31.75 -29.34
N TYR A 37 2.20 32.83 -29.54
CA TYR A 37 2.73 33.67 -28.47
C TYR A 37 1.60 34.23 -27.57
N TRP A 38 0.50 34.70 -28.16
CA TRP A 38 -0.62 35.24 -27.40
C TRP A 38 -1.38 34.16 -26.63
N THR A 39 -1.53 32.96 -27.18
CA THR A 39 -2.16 31.83 -26.48
C THR A 39 -1.30 31.32 -25.33
N ALA A 40 0.01 31.19 -25.53
CA ALA A 40 0.95 30.82 -24.47
C ALA A 40 1.02 31.90 -23.37
N TYR A 41 1.07 33.19 -23.77
CA TYR A 41 1.01 34.32 -22.84
C TYR A 41 -0.28 34.33 -22.02
N ARG A 42 -1.42 33.98 -22.62
CA ARG A 42 -2.69 33.92 -21.89
C ARG A 42 -2.78 32.76 -20.92
N ALA A 43 -2.10 31.66 -21.20
CA ALA A 43 -2.08 30.49 -20.33
C ALA A 43 -1.23 30.75 -19.07
N HIS A 44 -0.06 31.40 -19.22
CA HIS A 44 0.89 31.64 -18.12
C HIS A 44 1.54 33.04 -18.20
N PRO A 45 0.76 34.13 -18.06
CA PRO A 45 1.28 35.49 -18.20
C PRO A 45 2.36 35.83 -17.17
N GLU A 46 2.30 35.21 -15.99
CA GLU A 46 3.26 35.35 -14.91
C GLU A 46 4.62 34.73 -15.21
N ARG A 47 4.68 33.69 -16.06
CA ARG A 47 5.94 32.99 -16.40
C ARG A 47 6.64 33.57 -17.63
N TRP A 48 5.96 34.44 -18.38
CA TRP A 48 6.43 34.94 -19.66
C TRP A 48 7.79 35.63 -19.60
N SER A 49 7.98 36.55 -18.64
CA SER A 49 9.24 37.29 -18.50
C SER A 49 10.40 36.36 -18.21
N ASP A 50 10.16 35.37 -17.35
CA ASP A 50 11.17 34.47 -16.85
C ASP A 50 11.54 33.45 -17.92
N ALA A 51 10.55 32.95 -18.68
CA ALA A 51 10.74 32.08 -19.83
C ALA A 51 11.57 32.75 -20.93
N VAL A 52 11.24 34.00 -21.30
CA VAL A 52 12.03 34.76 -22.27
C VAL A 52 13.44 35.02 -21.75
N ALA A 53 13.61 35.34 -20.47
CA ALA A 53 14.92 35.57 -19.86
C ALA A 53 15.77 34.29 -19.81
N ALA A 54 15.15 33.13 -19.62
CA ALA A 54 15.79 31.81 -19.64
C ALA A 54 16.09 31.30 -21.06
N GLY A 55 15.55 31.94 -22.10
CA GLY A 55 15.74 31.54 -23.49
C GLY A 55 14.75 30.49 -24.01
N VAL A 56 13.66 30.26 -23.28
CA VAL A 56 12.57 29.35 -23.68
C VAL A 56 11.80 29.95 -24.86
N ASP A 57 11.62 29.17 -25.94
CA ASP A 57 10.79 29.55 -27.08
C ASP A 57 9.33 29.19 -26.81
N LEU A 58 8.57 30.22 -26.41
CA LEU A 58 7.17 30.12 -26.03
C LEU A 58 6.23 29.66 -27.16
N ASN A 59 6.68 29.62 -28.42
CA ASN A 59 5.90 29.03 -29.52
C ASN A 59 5.93 27.50 -29.55
N HIS A 60 6.93 26.90 -28.91
CA HIS A 60 7.21 25.47 -28.99
C HIS A 60 7.24 24.85 -27.59
N VAL A 61 6.55 25.48 -26.62
CA VAL A 61 6.45 24.93 -25.27
C VAL A 61 5.64 23.65 -25.27
N VAL A 62 6.28 22.56 -24.86
CA VAL A 62 5.68 21.24 -24.65
C VAL A 62 5.96 20.85 -23.20
N LEU A 63 4.99 21.10 -22.32
CA LEU A 63 5.06 20.73 -20.89
C LEU A 63 4.76 19.25 -20.68
N PHE A 64 3.81 18.72 -21.46
CA PHE A 64 3.35 17.35 -21.36
C PHE A 64 3.42 16.74 -22.75
N PRO A 65 4.21 15.68 -22.95
CA PRO A 65 4.31 15.04 -24.25
C PRO A 65 3.00 14.32 -24.62
N ASP A 66 2.68 14.32 -25.92
CA ASP A 66 1.47 13.67 -26.44
C ASP A 66 1.56 12.13 -26.39
N GLU A 67 2.78 11.60 -26.49
CA GLU A 67 3.11 10.18 -26.40
C GLU A 67 4.08 9.96 -25.24
N ARG A 68 3.90 8.86 -24.50
CA ARG A 68 4.79 8.46 -23.40
C ARG A 68 5.67 7.32 -23.87
N VAL A 69 6.96 7.59 -24.00
CA VAL A 69 7.96 6.65 -24.51
C VAL A 69 8.75 6.03 -23.35
N ASP A 70 9.06 6.83 -22.34
CA ASP A 70 9.97 6.45 -21.26
C ASP A 70 9.21 5.96 -20.00
N TYR A 71 8.00 6.46 -19.75
CA TYR A 71 7.21 6.05 -18.58
C TYR A 71 6.76 4.57 -18.66
N PRO A 72 6.98 3.76 -17.60
CA PRO A 72 6.86 2.31 -17.69
C PRO A 72 5.43 1.75 -17.56
N TYR A 73 4.47 2.55 -17.08
CA TYR A 73 3.11 2.08 -16.75
C TYR A 73 2.08 2.61 -17.74
N ALA A 74 1.03 1.83 -17.98
CA ALA A 74 -0.02 2.24 -18.91
C ALA A 74 -0.74 3.54 -18.49
N ASP A 75 -0.90 3.77 -17.18
CA ASP A 75 -1.58 4.93 -16.59
C ASP A 75 -0.91 5.35 -15.29
N SER A 76 -1.28 6.53 -14.78
CA SER A 76 -0.83 7.01 -13.47
C SER A 76 -1.42 6.16 -12.32
N PRO A 77 -0.57 5.62 -11.42
CA PRO A 77 -1.01 4.90 -10.22
C PRO A 77 -1.91 5.74 -9.32
N LEU A 78 -1.62 7.04 -9.17
CA LEU A 78 -2.47 7.99 -8.46
C LEU A 78 -3.88 8.02 -9.06
N THR A 79 -4.02 8.15 -10.37
CA THR A 79 -5.34 8.19 -11.02
C THR A 79 -6.12 6.89 -10.82
N ARG A 80 -5.44 5.73 -10.87
CA ARG A 80 -6.07 4.43 -10.60
C ARG A 80 -6.56 4.33 -9.15
N GLN A 81 -5.75 4.79 -8.20
CA GLN A 81 -6.12 4.79 -6.78
C GLN A 81 -7.29 5.73 -6.51
N LEU A 82 -7.25 6.97 -7.00
CA LEU A 82 -8.35 7.92 -6.83
C LEU A 82 -9.65 7.33 -7.39
N ALA A 83 -9.63 6.75 -8.58
CA ALA A 83 -10.81 6.14 -9.17
C ALA A 83 -11.39 4.99 -8.30
N LEU A 84 -10.52 4.19 -7.67
CA LEU A 84 -10.95 3.12 -6.77
C LEU A 84 -11.53 3.65 -5.46
N GLU A 85 -10.93 4.69 -4.88
CA GLU A 85 -11.47 5.35 -3.69
C GLU A 85 -12.82 6.02 -3.97
N GLU A 86 -12.95 6.74 -5.09
CA GLU A 86 -14.20 7.33 -5.55
C GLU A 86 -15.30 6.27 -5.78
N GLU A 87 -14.95 5.14 -6.40
CA GLU A 87 -15.86 3.98 -6.60
C GLU A 87 -16.39 3.44 -5.27
N LEU A 88 -15.51 3.23 -4.29
CA LEU A 88 -15.85 2.55 -3.04
C LEU A 88 -16.51 3.50 -2.03
N LEU A 89 -16.07 4.75 -1.97
CA LEU A 89 -16.47 5.71 -0.93
C LEU A 89 -17.51 6.73 -1.41
N GLY A 90 -17.67 6.90 -2.74
CA GLY A 90 -18.59 7.89 -3.29
C GLY A 90 -18.19 9.34 -2.98
N VAL A 91 -16.90 9.58 -2.75
CA VAL A 91 -16.30 10.90 -2.50
C VAL A 91 -15.75 11.49 -3.81
N ASP A 92 -15.56 12.80 -3.87
CA ASP A 92 -14.91 13.50 -4.99
C ASP A 92 -13.46 13.81 -4.57
N LEU A 93 -12.49 13.31 -5.34
CA LEU A 93 -11.06 13.51 -5.07
C LEU A 93 -10.38 14.36 -6.16
N ASP A 94 -11.14 15.15 -6.90
CA ASP A 94 -10.58 16.05 -7.93
C ASP A 94 -9.54 17.00 -7.37
N GLU A 95 -9.67 17.46 -6.11
CA GLU A 95 -8.67 18.33 -5.48
C GLU A 95 -7.28 17.69 -5.38
N VAL A 96 -7.22 16.37 -5.14
CA VAL A 96 -5.96 15.62 -5.06
C VAL A 96 -5.33 15.52 -6.44
N ARG A 97 -6.15 15.23 -7.46
CA ARG A 97 -5.72 15.21 -8.87
C ARG A 97 -5.21 16.59 -9.30
N VAL A 98 -5.95 17.65 -9.02
CA VAL A 98 -5.58 19.04 -9.35
C VAL A 98 -4.26 19.43 -8.69
N LEU A 99 -4.04 19.04 -7.42
CA LEU A 99 -2.76 19.28 -6.75
C LEU A 99 -1.61 18.54 -7.46
N ALA A 100 -1.78 17.25 -7.78
CA ALA A 100 -0.75 16.46 -8.44
C ALA A 100 -0.43 16.98 -9.86
N ASP A 101 -1.46 17.37 -10.62
CA ASP A 101 -1.31 18.02 -11.92
C ASP A 101 -0.58 19.36 -11.81
N HIS A 102 -0.91 20.16 -10.79
CA HIS A 102 -0.21 21.41 -10.53
C HIS A 102 1.27 21.19 -10.20
N ILE A 103 1.59 20.20 -9.36
CA ILE A 103 2.98 19.84 -9.04
C ILE A 103 3.74 19.42 -10.31
N ALA A 104 3.11 18.63 -11.18
CA ALA A 104 3.71 18.23 -12.45
C ALA A 104 3.96 19.45 -13.37
N GLU A 105 2.98 20.35 -13.50
CA GLU A 105 3.10 21.56 -14.32
C GLU A 105 4.21 22.49 -13.80
N GLU A 106 4.27 22.74 -12.49
CA GLU A 106 5.33 23.54 -11.87
C GLU A 106 6.71 22.92 -12.10
N THR A 107 6.80 21.59 -12.00
CA THR A 107 8.05 20.86 -12.24
C THR A 107 8.47 20.98 -13.71
N ALA A 108 7.53 20.83 -14.66
CA ALA A 108 7.79 21.04 -16.08
C ALA A 108 8.37 22.44 -16.35
N TRP A 109 7.69 23.47 -15.86
CA TRP A 109 8.13 24.84 -16.04
C TRP A 109 9.50 25.10 -15.41
N TRP A 110 9.73 24.58 -14.20
CA TRP A 110 11.04 24.68 -13.57
C TRP A 110 12.14 24.01 -14.41
N MET A 111 11.88 22.85 -15.01
CA MET A 111 12.81 22.17 -15.91
C MET A 111 13.13 23.03 -17.15
N LEU A 112 12.10 23.56 -17.82
CA LEU A 112 12.26 24.43 -18.99
C LEU A 112 13.07 25.69 -18.65
N LEU A 113 12.71 26.39 -17.57
CA LEU A 113 13.39 27.61 -17.12
C LEU A 113 14.84 27.36 -16.71
N THR A 114 15.12 26.21 -16.08
CA THR A 114 16.46 25.85 -15.61
C THR A 114 17.40 25.52 -16.78
N THR A 115 16.86 24.97 -17.87
CA THR A 115 17.64 24.46 -18.99
C THR A 115 17.59 25.36 -20.23
N GLY A 116 16.64 26.29 -20.28
CA GLY A 116 16.39 27.16 -21.44
C GLY A 116 15.79 26.42 -22.64
N THR A 117 15.27 25.19 -22.46
CA THR A 117 14.60 24.44 -23.53
C THR A 117 13.11 24.75 -23.54
N SER A 118 12.42 24.37 -24.62
CA SER A 118 10.96 24.53 -24.72
C SER A 118 10.22 23.20 -24.60
N ASP A 119 10.95 22.10 -24.52
CA ASP A 119 10.40 20.75 -24.45
C ASP A 119 10.95 20.05 -23.20
N VAL A 120 10.05 19.38 -22.45
CA VAL A 120 10.42 18.71 -21.18
C VAL A 120 11.39 17.56 -21.39
N ARG A 121 11.28 16.81 -22.49
CA ARG A 121 12.24 15.74 -22.83
C ARG A 121 13.62 16.33 -23.11
N GLU A 122 13.68 17.45 -23.81
CA GLU A 122 14.94 18.18 -24.02
C GLU A 122 15.53 18.71 -22.70
N ALA A 123 14.68 19.20 -21.79
CA ALA A 123 15.08 19.69 -20.48
C ALA A 123 15.65 18.55 -19.62
N GLU A 124 14.97 17.41 -19.57
CA GLU A 124 15.43 16.21 -18.89
C GLU A 124 16.82 15.80 -19.41
N LEU A 125 16.97 15.66 -20.73
CA LEU A 125 18.25 15.32 -21.35
C LEU A 125 19.36 16.32 -21.00
N ALA A 126 19.04 17.61 -20.94
CA ALA A 126 19.99 18.65 -20.53
C ALA A 126 20.43 18.48 -19.08
N LEU A 127 19.51 18.20 -18.15
CA LEU A 127 19.80 17.95 -16.74
C LEU A 127 20.67 16.70 -16.55
N TRP A 128 20.37 15.61 -17.26
CA TRP A 128 21.19 14.39 -17.24
C TRP A 128 22.62 14.64 -17.71
N ARG A 129 22.82 15.38 -18.81
CA ARG A 129 24.15 15.70 -19.37
C ARG A 129 25.06 16.45 -18.40
N VAL A 130 24.50 17.26 -17.51
CA VAL A 130 25.26 18.06 -16.53
C VAL A 130 25.24 17.47 -15.12
N GLY A 131 24.70 16.26 -14.93
CA GLY A 131 24.65 15.59 -13.64
C GLY A 131 23.65 16.19 -12.64
N ARG A 132 22.64 16.93 -13.12
CA ARG A 132 21.58 17.58 -12.33
C ARG A 132 20.24 16.83 -12.40
N HIS A 133 20.24 15.59 -12.88
CA HIS A 133 19.03 14.77 -13.04
C HIS A 133 18.27 14.49 -11.74
N LYS A 134 18.88 14.67 -10.57
CA LYS A 134 18.17 14.52 -9.28
C LYS A 134 17.18 15.66 -8.99
N GLU A 135 17.47 16.85 -9.50
CA GLU A 135 16.77 18.08 -9.13
C GLU A 135 15.26 18.13 -9.46
N PRO A 136 14.73 17.50 -10.53
CA PRO A 136 13.29 17.40 -10.73
C PRO A 136 12.56 16.77 -9.52
N TYR A 137 13.09 15.71 -8.93
CA TYR A 137 12.48 15.07 -7.76
C TYR A 137 12.65 15.92 -6.49
N GLU A 138 13.77 16.60 -6.34
CA GLU A 138 13.96 17.57 -5.24
C GLU A 138 12.96 18.73 -5.34
N HIS A 139 12.61 19.11 -6.57
CA HIS A 139 11.59 20.11 -6.87
C HIS A 139 10.18 19.62 -6.53
N VAL A 140 9.82 18.40 -6.91
CA VAL A 140 8.56 17.76 -6.49
C VAL A 140 8.46 17.71 -4.96
N ALA A 141 9.52 17.27 -4.29
CA ALA A 141 9.59 17.25 -2.84
C ALA A 141 9.36 18.65 -2.24
N ARG A 142 9.96 19.70 -2.82
CA ARG A 142 9.75 21.09 -2.41
C ARG A 142 8.29 21.52 -2.54
N LEU A 143 7.66 21.24 -3.68
CA LEU A 143 6.26 21.59 -3.93
C LEU A 143 5.32 20.87 -2.96
N LEU A 144 5.57 19.59 -2.63
CA LEU A 144 4.84 18.87 -1.59
C LEU A 144 4.97 19.56 -0.21
N ARG A 145 6.16 20.07 0.14
CA ARG A 145 6.36 20.81 1.39
C ARG A 145 5.58 22.13 1.41
N GLU A 146 5.57 22.86 0.29
CA GLU A 146 4.84 24.12 0.12
C GLU A 146 3.33 23.92 0.13
N ALA A 147 2.84 22.77 -0.38
CA ALA A 147 1.45 22.35 -0.32
C ALA A 147 1.01 21.86 1.07
N HIS A 148 1.83 22.03 2.12
CA HIS A 148 1.53 21.58 3.47
C HIS A 148 1.21 20.08 3.58
N ILE A 149 1.87 19.23 2.79
CA ILE A 149 1.78 17.77 2.88
C ILE A 149 2.77 17.26 3.92
N ILE A 150 2.39 16.40 4.86
CA ILE A 150 3.31 15.72 5.78
C ILE A 150 3.14 14.20 5.70
N TYR A 151 4.19 13.47 6.08
CA TYR A 151 4.08 12.01 6.20
C TYR A 151 3.19 11.62 7.39
N GLY A 152 2.19 10.79 7.15
CA GLY A 152 1.24 10.25 8.14
C GLY A 152 0.79 8.84 7.76
N GLU A 153 0.40 8.03 8.73
CA GLU A 153 -0.09 6.66 8.52
C GLU A 153 -1.56 6.69 8.07
N GLU A 154 -1.81 7.27 6.90
CA GLU A 154 -3.14 7.35 6.27
C GLU A 154 -3.10 6.64 4.91
N GLU A 155 -3.87 5.56 4.80
CA GLU A 155 -3.86 4.65 3.62
C GLU A 155 -4.73 5.14 2.45
N LEU A 156 -5.52 6.19 2.67
CA LEU A 156 -6.51 6.72 1.71
C LEU A 156 -6.27 8.20 1.44
N PHE A 157 -6.31 8.62 0.18
CA PHE A 157 -6.30 10.03 -0.19
C PHE A 157 -7.51 10.77 0.41
N ALA A 158 -8.69 10.15 0.40
CA ALA A 158 -9.91 10.73 0.95
C ALA A 158 -9.74 11.17 2.43
N ARG A 159 -8.98 10.39 3.20
CA ARG A 159 -8.71 10.70 4.61
C ARG A 159 -7.48 11.58 4.78
N GLY A 160 -6.46 11.36 3.96
CA GLY A 160 -5.24 12.17 3.95
C GLY A 160 -5.50 13.65 3.68
N PHE A 161 -6.57 13.99 2.96
CA PHE A 161 -7.00 15.36 2.69
C PHE A 161 -8.17 15.85 3.57
N ASP A 162 -8.76 14.99 4.41
CA ASP A 162 -9.85 15.38 5.30
C ASP A 162 -9.35 16.29 6.44
N PRO A 163 -9.78 17.57 6.50
CA PRO A 163 -9.35 18.49 7.55
C PRO A 163 -9.85 18.10 8.95
N ASP A 164 -10.92 17.31 9.07
CA ASP A 164 -11.44 16.84 10.35
C ASP A 164 -10.65 15.63 10.88
N ALA A 165 -10.09 14.81 9.97
CA ALA A 165 -9.18 13.72 10.32
C ALA A 165 -7.77 14.22 10.69
N ASN A 166 -7.34 15.34 10.11
CA ASN A 166 -5.99 15.85 10.22
C ASN A 166 -5.78 16.85 11.36
N ARG A 167 -4.57 16.85 11.94
CA ARG A 167 -4.20 17.78 13.00
C ARG A 167 -3.64 19.07 12.41
N GLY A 168 -4.51 20.06 12.22
CA GLY A 168 -4.14 21.38 11.69
C GLY A 168 -4.29 21.46 10.17
N ASN A 169 -3.69 22.47 9.55
CA ASN A 169 -3.85 22.74 8.11
C ASN A 169 -2.89 21.92 7.22
N PHE A 170 -2.61 20.67 7.60
CA PHE A 170 -1.72 19.79 6.82
C PHE A 170 -2.51 18.60 6.31
N ALA A 171 -2.25 18.20 5.06
CA ALA A 171 -2.69 16.91 4.55
C ALA A 171 -1.63 15.84 4.88
N HIS A 172 -2.08 14.63 5.21
CA HIS A 172 -1.25 13.54 5.69
C HIS A 172 -1.21 12.42 4.66
N LEU A 173 -0.04 12.09 4.13
CA LEU A 173 0.13 11.03 3.14
C LEU A 173 1.07 9.96 3.66
N ASP A 174 0.74 8.69 3.47
CA ASP A 174 1.64 7.57 3.74
C ASP A 174 2.73 7.42 2.66
N CYS A 175 3.52 6.34 2.74
CA CYS A 175 4.60 6.07 1.80
C CYS A 175 4.12 5.78 0.38
N ASP A 176 3.01 5.05 0.22
CA ASP A 176 2.45 4.66 -1.07
C ASP A 176 1.80 5.87 -1.74
N LEU A 177 0.99 6.63 -0.99
CA LEU A 177 0.35 7.87 -1.46
C LEU A 177 1.40 8.88 -1.95
N LEU A 178 2.49 9.07 -1.20
CA LEU A 178 3.61 9.92 -1.63
C LEU A 178 4.25 9.38 -2.92
N SER A 179 4.54 8.08 -2.99
CA SER A 179 5.10 7.44 -4.18
C SER A 179 4.23 7.64 -5.40
N HIS A 180 2.91 7.49 -5.25
CA HIS A 180 1.93 7.69 -6.31
C HIS A 180 1.89 9.13 -6.83
N VAL A 181 2.10 10.15 -5.98
CA VAL A 181 2.23 11.54 -6.44
C VAL A 181 3.48 11.73 -7.30
N PHE A 182 4.63 11.21 -6.88
CA PHE A 182 5.85 11.27 -7.71
C PHE A 182 5.69 10.50 -9.03
N LEU A 183 5.07 9.32 -8.99
CA LEU A 183 4.75 8.53 -10.18
C LEU A 183 3.79 9.25 -11.11
N HIS A 184 2.85 10.02 -10.57
CA HIS A 184 1.96 10.87 -11.37
C HIS A 184 2.75 11.98 -12.08
N VAL A 185 3.67 12.65 -11.39
CA VAL A 185 4.56 13.63 -12.04
C VAL A 185 5.38 12.96 -13.14
N GLY A 186 5.96 11.79 -12.87
CA GLY A 186 6.67 11.00 -13.89
C GLY A 186 5.79 10.68 -15.09
N TRP A 187 4.54 10.27 -14.87
CA TRP A 187 3.57 9.99 -15.94
C TRP A 187 3.19 11.22 -16.77
N ARG A 188 3.02 12.39 -16.12
CA ARG A 188 2.67 13.63 -16.83
C ARG A 188 3.82 14.14 -17.69
N LEU A 189 5.05 13.96 -17.21
CA LEU A 189 6.27 14.48 -17.82
C LEU A 189 7.02 13.47 -18.70
N ASP A 190 6.52 12.22 -18.78
CA ASP A 190 7.20 11.08 -19.42
C ASP A 190 8.61 10.82 -18.88
N LEU A 191 8.78 10.92 -17.56
CA LEU A 191 10.04 10.56 -16.91
C LEU A 191 10.07 9.06 -16.67
N ASP A 192 11.26 8.46 -16.77
CA ASP A 192 11.45 7.03 -16.50
C ASP A 192 11.40 6.70 -14.98
N THR A 193 10.24 6.92 -14.37
CA THR A 193 9.96 6.74 -12.95
C THR A 193 9.30 5.40 -12.72
N ARG A 194 9.94 4.52 -11.93
CA ARG A 194 9.39 3.22 -11.57
C ARG A 194 9.37 3.03 -10.06
N GLU A 195 8.33 2.41 -9.56
CA GLU A 195 8.28 1.97 -8.17
C GLU A 195 9.01 0.64 -7.98
N MET A 196 9.70 0.48 -6.86
CA MET A 196 10.50 -0.71 -6.56
C MET A 196 9.80 -1.58 -5.53
N ASN A 197 9.78 -2.89 -5.78
CA ASN A 197 9.37 -3.87 -4.78
C ASN A 197 10.33 -3.83 -3.60
N SER A 198 9.78 -3.62 -2.40
CA SER A 198 10.53 -3.42 -1.18
C SER A 198 9.88 -4.20 -0.04
N PRO A 199 10.65 -4.73 0.92
CA PRO A 199 10.08 -5.46 2.05
C PRO A 199 9.31 -4.59 3.05
N ARG A 200 9.31 -3.25 2.89
CA ARG A 200 8.70 -2.32 3.84
C ARG A 200 8.07 -1.10 3.19
N HIS A 201 8.89 -0.27 2.56
CA HIS A 201 8.49 1.02 2.04
C HIS A 201 8.71 1.05 0.53
N ALA A 202 7.68 1.45 -0.21
CA ALA A 202 7.81 1.81 -1.61
C ALA A 202 8.90 2.88 -1.76
N TYR A 203 9.81 2.65 -2.69
CA TYR A 203 10.79 3.64 -3.10
C TYR A 203 10.87 3.66 -4.62
N LEU A 204 11.36 4.77 -5.15
CA LEU A 204 11.33 5.03 -6.58
C LEU A 204 12.70 4.83 -7.19
N SER A 205 12.73 4.32 -8.41
CA SER A 205 13.85 4.45 -9.32
C SER A 205 13.53 5.51 -10.37
N TYR A 206 14.55 6.27 -10.76
CA TYR A 206 14.48 7.20 -11.87
C TYR A 206 15.61 6.86 -12.85
N GLY A 207 15.23 6.28 -13.98
CA GLY A 207 16.11 5.89 -15.06
C GLY A 207 16.48 7.06 -15.95
N SER A 208 17.52 6.86 -16.77
CA SER A 208 17.87 7.83 -17.80
C SER A 208 16.94 7.72 -19.02
N PRO A 209 16.59 8.84 -19.67
CA PRO A 209 15.71 8.83 -20.84
C PRO A 209 16.31 8.02 -21.98
N GLU A 210 15.45 7.49 -22.87
CA GLU A 210 15.87 6.69 -24.01
C GLU A 210 16.98 7.40 -24.82
N GLY A 211 18.06 6.66 -25.10
CA GLY A 211 19.23 7.17 -25.82
C GLY A 211 20.32 7.78 -24.91
N PHE A 212 20.08 7.86 -23.61
CA PHE A 212 21.09 8.17 -22.60
C PHE A 212 21.30 6.93 -21.71
N VAL A 213 22.56 6.57 -21.42
CA VAL A 213 22.88 5.41 -20.56
C VAL A 213 23.58 5.93 -19.31
N ALA A 214 22.84 6.01 -18.21
CA ALA A 214 23.37 6.27 -16.89
C ALA A 214 22.71 5.36 -15.86
N ASP A 215 23.40 5.16 -14.73
CA ASP A 215 22.81 4.39 -13.63
C ASP A 215 21.58 5.13 -13.08
N PRO A 216 20.46 4.42 -12.83
CA PRO A 216 19.29 5.02 -12.20
C PRO A 216 19.62 5.59 -10.83
N VAL A 217 18.92 6.65 -10.45
CA VAL A 217 18.92 7.15 -9.07
C VAL A 217 17.70 6.62 -8.33
N TYR A 218 17.83 6.46 -7.01
CA TYR A 218 16.78 5.89 -6.17
C TYR A 218 16.38 6.89 -5.10
N ALA A 219 15.07 7.10 -4.94
CA ALA A 219 14.52 8.05 -3.99
C ALA A 219 13.55 7.37 -3.01
N GLU A 220 13.63 7.71 -1.73
CA GLU A 220 12.67 7.34 -0.68
C GLU A 220 11.69 8.50 -0.48
N PRO A 221 10.46 8.45 -1.04
CA PRO A 221 9.54 9.59 -1.05
C PRO A 221 9.13 10.05 0.35
N THR A 222 9.15 9.17 1.37
CA THR A 222 8.84 9.57 2.76
C THR A 222 9.83 10.57 3.34
N GLU A 223 11.03 10.64 2.78
CA GLU A 223 12.13 11.53 3.19
C GLU A 223 12.14 12.83 2.36
N PHE A 224 11.02 13.18 1.71
CA PHE A 224 10.83 14.47 1.03
C PHE A 224 10.96 15.67 1.98
N ARG A 225 11.04 15.43 3.28
CA ARG A 225 11.24 16.42 4.33
C ARG A 225 12.13 15.87 5.44
N SER A 226 12.97 16.73 6.01
CA SER A 226 13.75 16.39 7.18
C SER A 226 12.85 16.24 8.40
N THR A 227 13.17 15.23 9.22
CA THR A 227 12.49 15.01 10.50
C THR A 227 13.46 15.36 11.62
N PHE A 228 12.93 16.02 12.66
CA PHE A 228 13.72 16.34 13.85
C PHE A 228 13.16 15.57 15.05
N GLN A 229 13.97 14.69 15.62
CA GLN A 229 13.59 13.95 16.81
C GLN A 229 14.21 14.58 18.07
N ARG A 230 13.36 14.93 19.05
CA ARG A 230 13.79 15.39 20.38
C ARG A 230 13.11 14.56 21.46
N GLY A 231 13.81 13.55 21.96
CA GLY A 231 13.22 12.54 22.85
C GLY A 231 12.15 11.76 22.09
N ASP A 232 10.93 11.71 22.64
CA ASP A 232 9.80 11.00 22.04
C ASP A 232 9.01 11.87 21.04
N VAL A 233 9.38 13.14 20.86
CA VAL A 233 8.72 14.03 19.90
C VAL A 233 9.45 13.96 18.57
N ILE A 234 8.72 13.54 17.52
CA ILE A 234 9.17 13.59 16.13
C ILE A 234 8.48 14.79 15.46
N ASP A 235 9.23 15.83 15.10
CA ASP A 235 8.75 16.93 14.29
C ASP A 235 8.95 16.60 12.81
N ARG A 236 7.83 16.42 12.09
CA ARG A 236 7.77 16.12 10.66
C ARG A 236 7.56 17.38 9.82
N ARG A 237 7.84 18.59 10.31
CA ARG A 237 7.60 19.87 9.58
C ARG A 237 8.87 20.48 8.98
N GLY A 238 9.97 19.72 8.90
CA GLY A 238 11.21 20.17 8.28
C GLY A 238 11.02 20.67 6.85
N GLN A 239 11.83 21.66 6.47
CA GLN A 239 11.75 22.35 5.18
C GLN A 239 12.83 21.90 4.18
N GLU A 240 13.82 21.14 4.67
CA GLU A 240 14.90 20.55 3.87
C GLU A 240 14.55 19.11 3.53
N LEU A 241 15.28 18.47 2.60
CA LEU A 241 15.14 17.03 2.34
C LEU A 241 15.64 16.22 3.55
N GLY A 242 15.08 15.04 3.75
CA GLY A 242 15.60 14.06 4.71
C GLY A 242 16.93 13.47 4.25
N ASP A 243 17.76 13.06 5.21
CA ASP A 243 19.08 12.47 4.96
C ASP A 243 19.02 11.20 4.11
N LEU A 244 17.86 10.54 4.09
CA LEU A 244 17.61 9.30 3.36
C LEU A 244 16.75 9.52 2.11
N PHE A 245 16.56 10.76 1.64
CA PHE A 245 15.81 10.98 0.39
C PHE A 245 16.48 10.28 -0.79
N TRP A 246 17.82 10.40 -0.91
CA TRP A 246 18.58 9.70 -1.94
C TRP A 246 19.20 8.42 -1.37
N ILE A 247 18.80 7.29 -1.92
CA ILE A 247 19.15 5.95 -1.43
C ILE A 247 19.90 5.13 -2.50
N THR A 248 20.29 3.92 -2.13
CA THR A 248 20.83 2.92 -3.06
C THR A 248 19.74 1.94 -3.48
N ARG A 249 19.97 1.22 -4.58
CA ARG A 249 19.03 0.20 -5.07
C ARG A 249 18.62 -0.82 -4.01
N THR A 250 19.56 -1.23 -3.16
CA THR A 250 19.37 -2.25 -2.11
C THR A 250 19.15 -1.61 -0.74
N PHE A 251 18.49 -0.45 -0.72
CA PHE A 251 18.22 0.25 0.52
C PHE A 251 17.27 -0.57 1.39
N HIS A 252 17.58 -0.61 2.67
CA HIS A 252 16.72 -1.18 3.70
C HIS A 252 16.64 -0.14 4.81
N GLN A 253 15.44 0.38 5.10
CA GLN A 253 15.28 1.33 6.19
C GLN A 253 15.70 0.67 7.52
N LYS A 254 16.66 1.29 8.21
CA LYS A 254 17.36 0.71 9.38
C LYS A 254 16.51 0.60 10.65
N TYR A 255 15.36 1.25 10.71
CA TYR A 255 14.66 1.47 11.97
C TYR A 255 13.19 1.01 11.90
N ALA A 256 12.78 0.32 12.97
CA ALA A 256 11.44 -0.14 13.33
C ALA A 256 10.88 -1.38 12.57
N PHE A 257 10.65 -2.47 13.31
CA PHE A 257 9.84 -3.67 12.94
C PHE A 257 10.46 -4.82 12.10
N SER A 258 11.18 -5.71 12.80
CA SER A 258 11.35 -7.20 12.66
C SER A 258 11.35 -7.97 11.32
N VAL A 259 10.90 -7.47 10.16
CA VAL A 259 10.96 -8.25 8.91
C VAL A 259 12.37 -8.17 8.32
N GLN A 260 13.18 -9.20 8.54
CA GLN A 260 14.41 -9.43 7.77
C GLN A 260 14.02 -10.26 6.54
N ALA A 261 14.03 -9.64 5.36
CA ALA A 261 13.76 -10.35 4.12
C ALA A 261 14.83 -11.44 3.90
N THR A 262 14.44 -12.70 3.98
CA THR A 262 15.33 -13.83 3.66
C THR A 262 15.66 -13.81 2.17
N ALA A 263 16.71 -14.53 1.75
CA ALA A 263 17.03 -14.65 0.33
C ALA A 263 15.86 -15.29 -0.46
N ALA A 264 15.20 -16.30 0.13
CA ALA A 264 14.05 -16.96 -0.48
C ALA A 264 12.85 -16.02 -0.61
N LEU A 265 12.53 -15.24 0.44
CA LEU A 265 11.46 -14.25 0.38
C LEU A 265 11.77 -13.13 -0.63
N THR A 266 13.02 -12.66 -0.65
CA THR A 266 13.51 -11.66 -1.61
C THR A 266 13.33 -12.12 -3.05
N GLU A 267 13.71 -13.37 -3.34
CA GLU A 267 13.56 -13.97 -4.67
C GLU A 267 12.08 -14.15 -5.05
N ALA A 268 11.27 -14.69 -4.13
CA ALA A 268 9.87 -14.99 -4.39
C ALA A 268 9.00 -13.73 -4.55
N ALA A 269 9.23 -12.71 -3.71
CA ALA A 269 8.53 -11.42 -3.76
C ALA A 269 9.14 -10.45 -4.77
N GLY A 270 10.27 -10.80 -5.39
CA GLY A 270 10.96 -9.92 -6.34
C GLY A 270 11.42 -8.61 -5.71
N PHE A 271 11.89 -8.60 -4.45
CA PHE A 271 12.38 -7.36 -3.86
C PHE A 271 13.58 -6.80 -4.64
N TYR A 272 13.68 -5.47 -4.67
CA TYR A 272 14.67 -4.70 -5.42
C TYR A 272 14.57 -4.83 -6.94
N THR A 273 13.42 -5.31 -7.43
CA THR A 273 13.00 -5.21 -8.83
C THR A 273 11.91 -4.15 -8.98
N GLU A 274 11.75 -3.65 -10.19
CA GLU A 274 10.70 -2.71 -10.54
C GLU A 274 9.34 -3.41 -10.44
N LYS A 275 8.33 -2.70 -9.92
CA LYS A 275 6.93 -3.13 -9.95
C LYS A 275 6.44 -3.12 -11.39
N THR A 276 5.63 -4.10 -11.74
CA THR A 276 4.84 -4.14 -12.97
C THR A 276 3.50 -3.41 -12.77
N ASP A 277 2.76 -3.16 -13.86
CA ASP A 277 1.37 -2.67 -13.77
C ASP A 277 0.50 -3.54 -12.86
N ARG A 278 0.72 -4.86 -12.89
CA ARG A 278 -0.01 -5.80 -12.04
C ARG A 278 0.37 -5.66 -10.56
N ASP A 279 1.63 -5.45 -10.25
CA ASP A 279 2.08 -5.27 -8.87
C ASP A 279 1.50 -3.98 -8.27
N LEU A 280 1.36 -2.92 -9.09
CA LEU A 280 0.71 -1.67 -8.68
C LEU A 280 -0.80 -1.85 -8.48
N GLU A 281 -1.48 -2.59 -9.35
CA GLU A 281 -2.90 -2.93 -9.15
C GLU A 281 -3.13 -3.69 -7.83
N ASP A 282 -2.26 -4.67 -7.55
CA ASP A 282 -2.32 -5.46 -6.32
C ASP A 282 -2.08 -4.57 -5.08
N LEU A 283 -1.08 -3.68 -5.13
CA LEU A 283 -0.77 -2.73 -4.06
C LEU A 283 -1.92 -1.75 -3.82
N ILE A 284 -2.41 -1.08 -4.86
CA ILE A 284 -3.50 -0.10 -4.75
C ILE A 284 -4.75 -0.74 -4.15
N LEU A 285 -5.12 -1.95 -4.60
CA LEU A 285 -6.27 -2.65 -4.02
C LEU A 285 -6.02 -3.02 -2.56
N ALA A 286 -4.80 -3.44 -2.21
CA ALA A 286 -4.45 -3.76 -0.82
C ALA A 286 -4.59 -2.54 0.09
N SER A 287 -3.93 -1.42 -0.25
CA SER A 287 -3.91 -0.20 0.57
C SER A 287 -5.31 0.42 0.67
N VAL A 288 -6.02 0.58 -0.44
CA VAL A 288 -7.40 1.09 -0.41
C VAL A 288 -8.33 0.13 0.34
N GLY A 289 -8.18 -1.18 0.12
CA GLY A 289 -9.01 -2.18 0.75
C GLY A 289 -8.88 -2.19 2.27
N VAL A 290 -7.66 -2.13 2.80
CA VAL A 290 -7.41 -2.06 4.25
C VAL A 290 -7.97 -0.75 4.81
N GLY A 291 -7.66 0.39 4.20
CA GLY A 291 -8.12 1.70 4.68
C GLY A 291 -9.65 1.82 4.73
N VAL A 292 -10.36 1.28 3.74
CA VAL A 292 -11.83 1.22 3.74
C VAL A 292 -12.34 0.32 4.86
N LEU A 293 -11.75 -0.87 5.04
CA LEU A 293 -12.16 -1.81 6.09
C LEU A 293 -11.93 -1.25 7.50
N GLU A 294 -10.86 -0.50 7.72
CA GLU A 294 -10.62 0.20 8.99
C GLU A 294 -11.61 1.35 9.21
N GLY A 295 -11.94 2.10 8.16
CA GLY A 295 -12.96 3.15 8.24
C GLY A 295 -14.35 2.60 8.57
N ILE A 296 -14.73 1.43 8.02
CA ILE A 296 -15.96 0.72 8.39
C ILE A 296 -15.96 0.38 9.90
N GLU A 297 -14.83 -0.06 10.46
CA GLU A 297 -14.75 -0.41 11.88
C GLU A 297 -14.83 0.79 12.81
N ARG A 298 -14.34 1.94 12.34
CA ARG A 298 -14.49 3.22 13.04
C ARG A 298 -15.88 3.82 12.88
N GLY A 299 -16.68 3.29 11.95
CA GLY A 299 -18.02 3.78 11.64
C GLY A 299 -18.04 4.97 10.68
N ASP A 300 -16.92 5.23 10.01
CA ASP A 300 -16.76 6.33 9.05
C ASP A 300 -17.40 6.01 7.70
N TYR A 301 -17.47 4.72 7.34
CA TYR A 301 -17.95 4.23 6.04
C TYR A 301 -19.07 3.19 6.16
N ASP A 302 -19.81 2.97 5.06
CA ASP A 302 -20.93 2.04 5.01
C ASP A 302 -20.46 0.58 5.23
N ALA A 303 -21.00 -0.07 6.27
CA ALA A 303 -20.72 -1.47 6.58
C ALA A 303 -21.12 -2.43 5.44
N ALA A 304 -22.03 -2.04 4.54
CA ALA A 304 -22.40 -2.84 3.37
C ALA A 304 -21.25 -3.06 2.39
N LEU A 305 -20.22 -2.21 2.40
CA LEU A 305 -19.02 -2.34 1.55
C LEU A 305 -18.12 -3.51 1.99
N ARG A 306 -18.20 -3.95 3.25
CA ARG A 306 -17.26 -4.91 3.83
C ARG A 306 -17.23 -6.24 3.08
N ALA A 307 -18.39 -6.86 2.88
CA ALA A 307 -18.48 -8.18 2.26
C ALA A 307 -17.92 -8.22 0.81
N PRO A 308 -18.38 -7.37 -0.13
CA PRO A 308 -17.85 -7.39 -1.50
C PRO A 308 -16.36 -7.02 -1.56
N LEU A 309 -15.89 -6.12 -0.69
CA LEU A 309 -14.47 -5.74 -0.64
C LEU A 309 -13.58 -6.89 -0.15
N VAL A 310 -14.00 -7.59 0.91
CA VAL A 310 -13.31 -8.80 1.40
C VAL A 310 -13.22 -9.84 0.30
N GLU A 311 -14.32 -10.11 -0.42
CA GLU A 311 -14.33 -11.08 -1.53
C GLU A 311 -13.36 -10.66 -2.65
N ARG A 312 -13.34 -9.37 -3.03
CA ARG A 312 -12.44 -8.82 -4.04
C ARG A 312 -10.97 -8.96 -3.64
N LEU A 313 -10.63 -8.65 -2.39
CA LEU A 313 -9.26 -8.79 -1.85
C LEU A 313 -8.81 -10.25 -1.85
N ILE A 314 -9.67 -11.16 -1.39
CA ILE A 314 -9.38 -12.61 -1.37
C ILE A 314 -9.10 -13.12 -2.79
N ALA A 315 -9.95 -12.74 -3.76
CA ALA A 315 -9.78 -13.14 -5.15
C ALA A 315 -8.46 -12.62 -5.74
N GLN A 316 -8.08 -11.37 -5.44
CA GLN A 316 -6.83 -10.79 -5.91
C GLN A 316 -5.60 -11.51 -5.33
N ALA A 317 -5.59 -11.78 -4.03
CA ALA A 317 -4.46 -12.41 -3.34
C ALA A 317 -4.15 -13.82 -3.88
N GLN A 318 -5.14 -14.55 -4.40
CA GLN A 318 -4.91 -15.86 -5.03
C GLN A 318 -3.98 -15.79 -6.24
N GLY A 319 -4.04 -14.71 -7.02
CA GLY A 319 -3.18 -14.47 -8.19
C GLY A 319 -1.90 -13.71 -7.88
N SER A 320 -1.86 -12.97 -6.78
CA SER A 320 -0.79 -12.03 -6.47
C SER A 320 0.50 -12.69 -5.96
N ARG A 321 1.63 -12.00 -6.16
CA ARG A 321 2.92 -12.27 -5.51
C ARG A 321 3.30 -11.17 -4.53
N ASP A 322 2.46 -10.14 -4.40
CA ASP A 322 2.71 -9.05 -3.47
C ASP A 322 2.59 -9.58 -2.03
N PRO A 323 3.68 -9.55 -1.25
CA PRO A 323 3.70 -10.15 0.07
C PRO A 323 2.82 -9.38 1.06
N HIS A 324 2.61 -8.08 0.86
CA HIS A 324 1.76 -7.26 1.72
C HIS A 324 0.27 -7.56 1.48
N LEU A 325 -0.17 -7.65 0.22
CA LEU A 325 -1.54 -8.05 -0.11
C LEU A 325 -1.85 -9.44 0.45
N VAL A 326 -0.95 -10.41 0.25
CA VAL A 326 -1.14 -11.78 0.75
C VAL A 326 -1.25 -11.82 2.27
N ASP A 327 -0.36 -11.11 2.99
CA ASP A 327 -0.36 -11.09 4.45
C ASP A 327 -1.59 -10.35 5.01
N ASN A 328 -1.94 -9.20 4.43
CA ASN A 328 -3.12 -8.43 4.80
C ASN A 328 -4.41 -9.25 4.63
N VAL A 329 -4.54 -9.98 3.51
CA VAL A 329 -5.69 -10.87 3.28
C VAL A 329 -5.72 -12.04 4.25
N LEU A 330 -4.56 -12.63 4.59
CA LEU A 330 -4.51 -13.68 5.62
C LEU A 330 -5.05 -13.16 6.96
N TRP A 331 -4.57 -12.00 7.42
CA TRP A 331 -5.02 -11.38 8.66
C TRP A 331 -6.50 -11.00 8.61
N LEU A 332 -6.97 -10.50 7.47
CA LEU A 332 -8.38 -10.18 7.26
C LEU A 332 -9.26 -11.43 7.39
N MET A 333 -8.90 -12.54 6.74
CA MET A 333 -9.63 -13.81 6.88
C MET A 333 -9.66 -14.28 8.34
N VAL A 334 -8.54 -14.17 9.04
CA VAL A 334 -8.45 -14.54 10.47
C VAL A 334 -9.34 -13.65 11.33
N ARG A 335 -9.35 -12.34 11.08
CA ARG A 335 -10.21 -11.39 11.79
C ARG A 335 -11.69 -11.67 11.53
N GLU A 336 -12.07 -11.88 10.26
CA GLU A 336 -13.43 -12.24 9.88
C GLU A 336 -13.89 -13.54 10.54
N GLY A 337 -13.02 -14.56 10.58
CA GLY A 337 -13.33 -15.81 11.27
C GLY A 337 -13.47 -15.62 12.79
N ARG A 338 -12.58 -14.87 13.42
CA ARG A 338 -12.64 -14.59 14.87
C ARG A 338 -13.92 -13.85 15.27
N ALA A 339 -14.36 -12.88 14.46
CA ALA A 339 -15.60 -12.15 14.71
C ALA A 339 -16.85 -13.04 14.70
N ARG A 340 -16.80 -14.20 14.05
CA ARG A 340 -17.91 -15.16 13.93
C ARG A 340 -17.77 -16.36 14.86
N LEU A 341 -16.66 -16.48 15.58
CA LEU A 341 -16.30 -17.72 16.29
C LEU A 341 -17.35 -18.19 17.29
N ASP A 342 -17.94 -17.26 18.06
CA ASP A 342 -18.95 -17.58 19.07
C ASP A 342 -20.36 -17.77 18.48
N GLU A 343 -20.69 -17.04 17.41
CA GLU A 343 -22.04 -17.02 16.82
C GLU A 343 -22.24 -18.10 15.75
N ASP A 344 -21.22 -18.32 14.91
CA ASP A 344 -21.20 -19.29 13.81
C ASP A 344 -19.78 -19.89 13.66
N PRO A 345 -19.44 -20.88 14.52
CA PRO A 345 -18.13 -21.53 14.47
C PRO A 345 -17.89 -22.31 13.17
N ALA A 346 -18.93 -22.69 12.43
CA ALA A 346 -18.78 -23.32 11.12
C ALA A 346 -18.31 -22.31 10.05
N ALA A 347 -18.86 -21.09 10.06
CA ALA A 347 -18.36 -20.01 9.22
C ALA A 347 -16.93 -19.59 9.62
N ALA A 348 -16.63 -19.52 10.92
CA ALA A 348 -15.28 -19.24 11.39
C ALA A 348 -14.27 -20.30 10.90
N LEU A 349 -14.65 -21.58 10.94
CA LEU A 349 -13.84 -22.68 10.38
C LEU A 349 -13.61 -22.50 8.87
N ALA A 350 -14.63 -22.11 8.11
CA ALA A 350 -14.49 -21.88 6.67
C ALA A 350 -13.50 -20.75 6.34
N PHE A 351 -13.48 -19.66 7.12
CA PHE A 351 -12.45 -18.62 7.00
C PHE A 351 -11.06 -19.15 7.35
N ALA A 352 -10.94 -19.94 8.41
CA ALA A 352 -9.68 -20.53 8.83
C ALA A 352 -9.11 -21.47 7.75
N ASP A 353 -9.95 -22.32 7.15
CA ASP A 353 -9.56 -23.24 6.09
C ASP A 353 -9.11 -22.48 4.82
N GLN A 354 -9.77 -21.38 4.47
CA GLN A 354 -9.33 -20.50 3.38
C GLN A 354 -7.98 -19.84 3.67
N ALA A 355 -7.78 -19.35 4.89
CA ALA A 355 -6.51 -18.75 5.32
C ALA A 355 -5.36 -19.76 5.30
N VAL A 356 -5.62 -21.00 5.75
CA VAL A 356 -4.68 -22.13 5.66
C VAL A 356 -4.34 -22.45 4.21
N ALA A 357 -5.33 -22.46 3.32
CA ALA A 357 -5.11 -22.70 1.89
C ALA A 357 -4.28 -21.57 1.25
N LEU A 358 -4.57 -20.31 1.60
CA LEU A 358 -3.79 -19.15 1.14
C LEU A 358 -2.34 -19.24 1.58
N ARG A 359 -2.07 -19.49 2.88
CA ARG A 359 -0.70 -19.68 3.38
C ARG A 359 0.00 -20.81 2.64
N GLY A 360 -0.64 -21.96 2.48
CA GLY A 360 -0.05 -23.10 1.78
C GLY A 360 0.30 -22.78 0.32
N ALA A 361 -0.54 -22.01 -0.36
CA ALA A 361 -0.32 -21.59 -1.75
C ALA A 361 0.72 -20.46 -1.89
N LYS A 362 0.92 -19.66 -0.84
CA LYS A 362 1.72 -18.42 -0.87
C LYS A 362 2.88 -18.40 0.13
N ASP A 363 3.27 -19.57 0.64
CA ASP A 363 4.32 -19.72 1.67
C ASP A 363 5.61 -18.96 1.33
N ALA A 364 6.01 -19.00 0.06
CA ALA A 364 7.23 -18.34 -0.42
C ALA A 364 7.22 -16.80 -0.29
N VAL A 365 6.05 -16.16 -0.28
CA VAL A 365 5.88 -14.69 -0.18
C VAL A 365 5.26 -14.26 1.15
N MET A 366 5.11 -15.18 2.10
CA MET A 366 4.48 -14.89 3.38
C MET A 366 5.43 -14.14 4.32
N ILE A 367 4.98 -13.01 4.86
CA ILE A 367 5.77 -12.19 5.80
C ILE A 367 5.56 -12.70 7.23
N THR A 368 4.30 -12.98 7.60
CA THR A 368 3.95 -13.43 8.94
C THR A 368 4.38 -14.89 9.15
N ALA A 369 5.39 -15.11 9.98
CA ALA A 369 5.88 -16.44 10.35
C ALA A 369 4.92 -17.20 11.30
N THR A 370 4.10 -16.48 12.07
CA THR A 370 3.17 -17.08 13.01
C THR A 370 1.93 -17.62 12.29
N PRO A 371 1.59 -18.92 12.42
CA PRO A 371 0.47 -19.53 11.70
C PRO A 371 -0.86 -19.25 12.41
N VAL A 372 -1.25 -17.98 12.53
CA VAL A 372 -2.44 -17.51 13.26
C VAL A 372 -3.76 -18.11 12.75
N GLU A 373 -3.79 -18.51 11.48
CA GLU A 373 -4.92 -19.22 10.88
C GLU A 373 -5.13 -20.62 11.44
N LEU A 374 -4.05 -21.30 11.86
CA LEU A 374 -4.14 -22.61 12.49
C LEU A 374 -4.73 -22.51 13.91
N ASP A 375 -4.50 -21.40 14.60
CA ASP A 375 -5.08 -21.11 15.91
C ASP A 375 -6.58 -20.85 15.81
N LEU A 376 -7.00 -20.02 14.84
CA LEU A 376 -8.43 -19.83 14.56
C LEU A 376 -9.11 -21.15 14.20
N ARG A 377 -8.49 -21.97 13.36
CA ARG A 377 -9.03 -23.30 12.99
C ARG A 377 -9.20 -24.19 14.22
N LEU A 378 -8.22 -24.19 15.12
CA LEU A 378 -8.27 -24.94 16.38
C LEU A 378 -9.44 -24.48 17.26
N GLU A 379 -9.59 -23.17 17.44
CA GLU A 379 -10.67 -22.57 18.22
C GLU A 379 -12.05 -22.92 17.63
N ALA A 380 -12.21 -22.83 16.31
CA ALA A 380 -13.47 -23.14 15.63
C ALA A 380 -13.84 -24.63 15.76
N LEU A 381 -12.89 -25.54 15.57
CA LEU A 381 -13.10 -26.98 15.74
C LEU A 381 -13.47 -27.34 17.18
N HIS A 382 -12.87 -26.66 18.16
CA HIS A 382 -13.23 -26.81 19.57
C HIS A 382 -14.69 -26.43 19.82
N ARG A 383 -15.17 -25.29 19.26
CA ARG A 383 -16.56 -24.85 19.41
C ARG A 383 -17.58 -25.74 18.67
N LEU A 384 -17.13 -26.49 17.67
CA LEU A 384 -17.95 -27.48 16.96
C LEU A 384 -17.98 -28.86 17.64
N ASP A 385 -17.24 -29.04 18.74
CA ASP A 385 -17.06 -30.34 19.41
C ASP A 385 -16.57 -31.48 18.47
N ASP A 386 -15.81 -31.14 17.43
CA ASP A 386 -15.21 -32.12 16.51
C ASP A 386 -13.84 -32.59 17.02
N ASP A 387 -13.85 -33.50 18.00
CA ASP A 387 -12.65 -34.02 18.65
C ASP A 387 -11.67 -34.71 17.68
N ASP A 388 -12.17 -35.33 16.60
CA ASP A 388 -11.32 -36.02 15.60
C ASP A 388 -10.56 -35.00 14.75
N ALA A 389 -11.25 -33.99 14.22
CA ALA A 389 -10.61 -32.92 13.47
C ALA A 389 -9.69 -32.08 14.37
N LEU A 390 -10.07 -31.88 15.64
CA LEU A 390 -9.29 -31.13 16.61
C LEU A 390 -7.96 -31.83 16.97
N GLU A 391 -7.98 -33.15 17.18
CA GLU A 391 -6.75 -33.92 17.40
C GLU A 391 -5.82 -33.89 16.18
N ALA A 392 -6.38 -34.01 14.97
CA ALA A 392 -5.60 -33.88 13.73
C ALA A 392 -4.98 -32.49 13.57
N GLN A 393 -5.71 -31.43 13.90
CA GLN A 393 -5.21 -30.06 13.86
C GLN A 393 -4.10 -29.80 14.88
N LEU A 394 -4.23 -30.34 16.10
CA LEU A 394 -3.20 -30.22 17.14
C LEU A 394 -1.91 -30.95 16.75
N ALA A 395 -2.01 -32.12 16.12
CA ALA A 395 -0.84 -32.83 15.58
C ALA A 395 -0.11 -32.01 14.51
N ARG A 396 -0.85 -31.33 13.63
CA ARG A 396 -0.29 -30.42 12.63
C ARG A 396 0.40 -29.21 13.28
N LEU A 397 -0.23 -28.60 14.29
CA LEU A 397 0.37 -27.49 15.05
C LEU A 397 1.66 -27.92 15.74
N ASP A 398 1.70 -29.13 16.32
CA ASP A 398 2.92 -29.66 16.94
C ASP A 398 4.07 -29.82 15.95
N GLU A 399 3.79 -30.30 14.73
CA GLU A 399 4.79 -30.39 13.65
C GLU A 399 5.33 -29.01 13.27
N VAL A 400 4.43 -28.05 13.02
CA VAL A 400 4.78 -26.67 12.63
C VAL A 400 5.60 -25.99 13.73
N TYR A 401 5.13 -26.02 14.98
CA TYR A 401 5.84 -25.39 16.09
C TYR A 401 7.14 -26.10 16.44
N THR A 402 7.23 -27.41 16.26
CA THR A 402 8.51 -28.14 16.43
C THR A 402 9.55 -27.65 15.43
N GLY A 403 9.16 -27.38 14.18
CA GLY A 403 10.01 -26.72 13.19
C GLY A 403 10.39 -25.28 13.58
N LEU A 404 9.44 -24.51 14.13
CA LEU A 404 9.61 -23.11 14.52
C LEU A 404 10.32 -22.91 15.88
N ARG A 405 10.59 -23.95 16.67
CA ARG A 405 11.29 -23.87 17.98
C ARG A 405 12.64 -23.14 17.96
N SER A 406 13.23 -22.95 16.78
CA SER A 406 14.45 -22.16 16.60
C SER A 406 14.22 -20.64 16.58
N TRP A 407 12.97 -20.18 16.46
CA TRP A 407 12.56 -18.77 16.37
C TRP A 407 11.80 -18.33 17.64
N ARG A 408 12.24 -17.21 18.25
CA ARG A 408 11.58 -16.62 19.43
C ARG A 408 10.41 -15.73 18.99
N GLY A 409 9.21 -15.93 19.55
CA GLY A 409 8.09 -14.97 19.43
C GLY A 409 6.74 -15.53 18.96
N LEU A 410 6.45 -16.82 19.17
CA LEU A 410 5.19 -17.44 18.73
C LEU A 410 3.99 -17.03 19.60
N ALA A 411 2.82 -16.87 18.97
CA ALA A 411 1.56 -16.45 19.64
C ALA A 411 1.01 -17.50 20.64
N LEU A 412 1.20 -18.80 20.34
CA LEU A 412 1.01 -19.89 21.30
C LEU A 412 2.34 -20.55 21.64
N PRO A 413 2.78 -20.51 22.91
CA PRO A 413 3.89 -21.33 23.39
C PRO A 413 3.63 -22.82 23.10
N TRP A 414 4.64 -23.54 22.59
CA TRP A 414 4.53 -24.98 22.27
C TRP A 414 3.92 -25.84 23.39
N ASP A 415 4.18 -25.49 24.66
CA ASP A 415 3.59 -26.19 25.80
C ASP A 415 2.05 -26.13 25.82
N ASP A 416 1.43 -25.05 25.30
CA ASP A 416 -0.03 -24.89 25.23
C ASP A 416 -0.63 -25.87 24.22
N VAL A 417 0.05 -26.12 23.10
CA VAL A 417 -0.38 -27.11 22.10
C VAL A 417 -0.35 -28.52 22.68
N GLN A 418 0.72 -28.87 23.40
CA GLN A 418 0.84 -30.16 24.07
C GLN A 418 -0.22 -30.35 25.16
N ALA A 419 -0.49 -29.30 25.95
CA ALA A 419 -1.55 -29.31 26.95
C ALA A 419 -2.93 -29.55 26.32
N ARG A 420 -3.24 -28.86 25.20
CA ARG A 420 -4.50 -29.07 24.45
C ARG A 420 -4.59 -30.49 23.86
N MET A 421 -3.49 -31.09 23.39
CA MET A 421 -3.47 -32.49 22.95
C MET A 421 -3.82 -33.46 24.08
N LEU A 422 -3.26 -33.26 25.27
CA LEU A 422 -3.58 -34.08 26.44
C LEU A 422 -5.04 -33.94 26.83
N TRP A 423 -5.58 -32.73 26.76
CA TRP A 423 -6.98 -32.45 27.03
C TRP A 423 -7.94 -33.19 26.08
N VAL A 424 -7.75 -33.10 24.76
CA VAL A 424 -8.58 -33.82 23.77
C VAL A 424 -8.50 -35.33 23.98
N ARG A 425 -7.30 -35.88 24.18
CA ARG A 425 -7.13 -37.31 24.48
C ARG A 425 -7.84 -37.71 25.77
N ALA A 426 -7.80 -36.86 26.80
CA ALA A 426 -8.48 -37.10 28.06
C ALA A 426 -10.01 -37.10 27.89
N ARG A 427 -10.60 -36.21 27.08
CA ARG A 427 -12.05 -36.19 26.79
C ARG A 427 -12.53 -37.53 26.24
N ARG A 428 -11.77 -38.11 25.30
CA ARG A 428 -12.08 -39.36 24.59
C ARG A 428 -11.77 -40.64 25.37
N ALA A 429 -10.77 -40.59 26.26
CA ALA A 429 -10.31 -41.77 26.98
C ALA A 429 -11.36 -42.30 27.98
N PRO A 430 -11.45 -43.62 28.18
CA PRO A 430 -12.30 -44.19 29.22
C PRO A 430 -12.00 -43.56 30.58
N ARG A 431 -13.06 -43.21 31.34
CA ARG A 431 -12.91 -42.63 32.69
C ARG A 431 -12.27 -43.68 33.61
N SER A 432 -10.99 -43.47 33.95
CA SER A 432 -10.20 -44.41 34.73
C SER A 432 -9.07 -43.71 35.47
N LEU A 433 -8.53 -44.37 36.51
CA LEU A 433 -7.35 -43.88 37.22
C LEU A 433 -6.14 -43.71 36.30
N ARG A 434 -6.02 -44.55 35.26
CA ARG A 434 -4.96 -44.42 34.26
C ARG A 434 -5.10 -43.14 33.46
N THR A 435 -6.30 -42.86 32.94
CA THR A 435 -6.60 -41.60 32.24
C THR A 435 -6.34 -40.39 33.12
N HIS A 436 -6.70 -40.47 34.40
CA HIS A 436 -6.41 -39.42 35.37
C HIS A 436 -4.90 -39.16 35.49
N ASN A 437 -4.10 -40.19 35.76
CA ASN A 437 -2.68 -40.04 36.03
C ASN A 437 -1.87 -39.72 34.76
N ASP A 438 -2.18 -40.37 33.65
CA ASP A 438 -1.37 -40.30 32.42
C ASP A 438 -1.68 -39.04 31.59
N LEU A 439 -2.91 -38.51 31.66
CA LEU A 439 -3.35 -37.39 30.81
C LEU A 439 -3.79 -36.16 31.61
N ILE A 440 -4.59 -36.34 32.67
CA ILE A 440 -5.23 -35.21 33.36
C ILE A 440 -4.30 -34.55 34.39
N VAL A 441 -3.53 -35.32 35.16
CA VAL A 441 -2.59 -34.75 36.15
C VAL A 441 -1.50 -33.88 35.49
N PRO A 442 -0.84 -34.30 34.39
CA PRO A 442 0.11 -33.44 33.69
C PRO A 442 -0.53 -32.14 33.19
N LEU A 443 -1.77 -32.21 32.69
CA LEU A 443 -2.53 -31.06 32.25
C LEU A 443 -2.86 -30.09 33.39
N LEU A 444 -3.34 -30.60 34.53
CA LEU A 444 -3.59 -29.79 35.73
C LEU A 444 -2.32 -29.10 36.23
N ASN A 445 -1.21 -29.83 36.31
CA ASN A 445 0.09 -29.26 36.70
C ASN A 445 0.54 -28.16 35.73
N TYR A 446 0.29 -28.34 34.44
CA TYR A 446 0.61 -27.32 33.44
C TYR A 446 -0.20 -26.03 33.67
N LEU A 447 -1.52 -26.14 33.80
CA LEU A 447 -2.43 -25.01 33.93
C LEU A 447 -2.23 -24.24 35.24
N ASP A 448 -1.99 -24.95 36.35
CA ASP A 448 -1.79 -24.37 37.69
C ASP A 448 -0.52 -23.48 37.74
N ASN A 449 0.51 -23.84 36.97
CA ASN A 449 1.78 -23.11 36.95
C ASN A 449 1.82 -21.88 36.02
N ARG A 450 0.79 -21.64 35.19
CA ARG A 450 0.81 -20.55 34.20
C ARG A 450 -0.08 -19.34 34.50
N ALA A 451 -0.73 -19.30 35.67
CA ALA A 451 -1.81 -18.35 36.01
C ALA A 451 -2.92 -18.40 34.94
N PRO A 452 -4.07 -19.03 35.23
CA PRO A 452 -5.03 -19.40 34.19
C PRO A 452 -5.51 -18.15 33.45
N ARG A 453 -5.11 -18.00 32.18
CA ARG A 453 -5.72 -17.03 31.27
C ARG A 453 -7.14 -17.45 30.84
N ASP A 454 -7.53 -18.69 31.16
CA ASP A 454 -8.79 -19.31 30.77
C ASP A 454 -9.32 -20.20 31.92
N GLU A 455 -10.06 -19.57 32.84
CA GLU A 455 -10.66 -20.23 34.01
C GLU A 455 -11.71 -21.28 33.61
N ALA A 456 -12.37 -21.07 32.46
CA ALA A 456 -13.35 -22.02 31.92
C ALA A 456 -12.68 -23.33 31.49
N TRP A 457 -11.53 -23.25 30.80
CA TRP A 457 -10.76 -24.43 30.44
C TRP A 457 -10.27 -25.21 31.67
N LEU A 458 -9.77 -24.49 32.69
CA LEU A 458 -9.32 -25.13 33.93
C LEU A 458 -10.49 -25.82 34.68
N ALA A 459 -11.67 -25.19 34.72
CA ALA A 459 -12.87 -25.78 35.29
C ALA A 459 -13.26 -27.10 34.60
N GLU A 460 -13.21 -27.14 33.26
CA GLU A 460 -13.50 -28.35 32.50
C GLU A 460 -12.50 -29.48 32.80
N VAL A 461 -11.21 -29.16 32.91
CA VAL A 461 -10.18 -30.14 33.26
C VAL A 461 -10.41 -30.72 34.66
N PHE A 462 -10.85 -29.91 35.61
CA PHE A 462 -11.23 -30.39 36.94
C PHE A 462 -12.45 -31.31 36.91
N GLU A 463 -13.47 -31.02 36.09
CA GLU A 463 -14.61 -31.93 35.91
C GLU A 463 -14.18 -33.27 35.28
N LEU A 464 -13.29 -33.24 34.28
CA LEU A 464 -12.70 -34.45 33.69
C LEU A 464 -11.92 -35.27 34.74
N ALA A 465 -11.17 -34.58 35.62
CA ALA A 465 -10.45 -35.20 36.72
C ALA A 465 -11.42 -35.90 37.67
N ALA A 466 -12.45 -35.19 38.14
CA ALA A 466 -13.48 -35.72 39.03
C ALA A 466 -14.19 -36.94 38.44
N ALA A 467 -14.56 -36.89 37.17
CA ALA A 467 -15.21 -37.99 36.46
C ALA A 467 -14.30 -39.24 36.40
N SER A 468 -13.00 -39.04 36.18
CA SER A 468 -12.03 -40.13 35.97
C SER A 468 -11.63 -40.88 37.25
N ILE A 469 -11.82 -40.29 38.44
CA ILE A 469 -11.50 -40.93 39.73
C ILE A 469 -12.71 -41.20 40.63
N SER A 470 -13.91 -40.90 40.16
CA SER A 470 -15.15 -41.03 40.96
C SER A 470 -15.37 -42.44 41.51
N GLY A 471 -14.92 -43.48 40.80
CA GLY A 471 -14.95 -44.87 41.24
C GLY A 471 -13.77 -45.32 42.13
N THR A 472 -12.78 -44.46 42.36
CA THR A 472 -11.55 -44.78 43.11
C THR A 472 -11.36 -43.92 44.36
N SER A 473 -11.72 -42.63 44.31
CA SER A 473 -11.62 -41.70 45.44
C SER A 473 -12.74 -40.65 45.41
N ALA A 474 -13.81 -40.91 46.16
CA ALA A 474 -14.97 -40.01 46.23
C ALA A 474 -14.64 -38.64 46.87
N ALA A 475 -13.65 -38.59 47.78
CA ALA A 475 -13.24 -37.35 48.43
C ALA A 475 -12.48 -36.42 47.47
N GLN A 476 -11.53 -36.96 46.71
CA GLN A 476 -10.76 -36.19 45.73
C GLN A 476 -11.62 -35.79 44.53
N ALA A 477 -12.54 -36.67 44.08
CA ALA A 477 -13.51 -36.32 43.05
C ALA A 477 -14.40 -35.13 43.45
N ARG A 478 -14.81 -35.04 44.73
CA ARG A 478 -15.55 -33.87 45.25
C ARG A 478 -14.68 -32.62 45.24
N ALA A 479 -13.44 -32.71 45.73
CA ALA A 479 -12.52 -31.58 45.75
C ALA A 479 -12.32 -30.98 44.35
N TYR A 480 -12.18 -31.81 43.31
CA TYR A 480 -12.10 -31.32 41.94
C TYR A 480 -13.37 -30.62 41.46
N ARG A 481 -14.56 -31.14 41.76
CA ARG A 481 -15.82 -30.44 41.43
C ARG A 481 -15.97 -29.13 42.17
N ASP A 482 -15.54 -29.08 43.43
CA ASP A 482 -15.56 -27.84 44.23
C ASP A 482 -14.63 -26.79 43.61
N GLN A 483 -13.47 -27.20 43.10
CA GLN A 483 -12.55 -26.33 42.36
C GLN A 483 -13.14 -25.87 41.01
N ALA A 484 -13.76 -26.77 40.25
CA ALA A 484 -14.44 -26.41 39.00
C ALA A 484 -15.57 -25.39 39.25
N ALA A 485 -16.37 -25.61 40.29
CA ALA A 485 -17.47 -24.72 40.67
C ALA A 485 -16.98 -23.33 41.14
N GLN A 486 -15.78 -23.24 41.74
CA GLN A 486 -15.17 -21.96 42.10
C GLN A 486 -14.71 -21.14 40.89
N LEU A 487 -14.37 -21.82 39.79
CA LEU A 487 -13.89 -21.19 38.55
C LEU A 487 -15.01 -20.86 37.56
N GLY A 488 -16.15 -21.55 37.61
CA GLY A 488 -17.31 -21.31 36.74
C GLY A 488 -18.36 -20.34 37.30
N GLY A 489 -18.02 -19.57 38.35
CA GLY A 489 -18.91 -18.67 39.08
C GLY A 489 -19.03 -17.26 38.53
#